data_AF-A0A552IDA2-F1
#
_entry.id   AF-A0A552IDA2-F1
#
_cell.length_a   1.000
_cell.length_b   1.000
_cell.length_c   1.000
_cell.angle_alpha   90.00
_cell.angle_beta   90.00
_cell.angle_gamma   90.00
#
_symmetry.space_group_name_H-M   'P 1'
#
loop_
_entity.id
_entity.type
_entity.pdbx_description
1 polymer ?
#
loop_
_entity_poly.entity_id
_entity_poly.type
_entity_poly.pdbx_seq_one_letter_code
_entity_poly.pdbx_strand_id
1 'polypeptide(L)'
;MASKNQEQQHPQERLDRPIIDQLLQSEPNDLNLAECARLRIRYQNFPGAREIQRDLDLILEKWQLDEASLWAKTRQLHSHGQVYQIRQSEEQQDWS
;
A
#
# COMPACT_ATOMS: atom_id res chain seq x y z
N MET A 1 -24.53 -2.48 -23.08
CA MET A 1 -23.44 -3.36 -23.52
C MET A 1 -22.40 -3.35 -22.42
N ALA A 2 -22.22 -4.45 -21.69
CA ALA A 2 -21.18 -4.54 -20.66
C ALA A 2 -19.83 -4.67 -21.38
N SER A 3 -18.96 -3.67 -21.21
CA SER A 3 -17.57 -3.74 -21.65
C SER A 3 -16.97 -5.02 -21.05
N LYS A 4 -16.49 -5.95 -21.91
CA LYS A 4 -15.66 -7.07 -21.44
C LYS A 4 -14.57 -6.45 -20.59
N ASN A 5 -14.55 -6.77 -19.30
CA ASN A 5 -13.51 -6.31 -18.39
C ASN A 5 -12.23 -7.07 -18.77
N GLN A 6 -11.56 -6.59 -19.83
CA GLN A 6 -10.32 -7.16 -20.33
C GLN A 6 -9.31 -7.00 -19.22
N GLU A 7 -8.63 -8.10 -18.85
CA GLU A 7 -7.58 -8.04 -17.84
C GLU A 7 -6.53 -7.03 -18.30
N GLN A 8 -6.30 -6.00 -17.49
CA GLN A 8 -5.33 -4.94 -17.77
C GLN A 8 -4.10 -5.15 -16.88
N GLN A 9 -2.94 -4.80 -17.42
CA GLN A 9 -1.72 -4.74 -16.63
C GLN A 9 -1.62 -3.35 -16.00
N HIS A 10 -1.42 -3.28 -14.68
CA HIS A 10 -1.26 -1.99 -14.02
C HIS A 10 0.13 -1.41 -14.32
N PRO A 11 0.26 -0.13 -14.73
CA PRO A 11 1.57 0.44 -15.10
C PRO A 11 2.63 0.40 -13.99
N GLN A 12 2.20 0.47 -12.72
CA GLN A 12 3.12 0.45 -11.57
C GLN A 12 3.37 -0.95 -11.01
N GLU A 13 2.71 -1.99 -11.52
CA GLU A 13 2.81 -3.36 -10.98
C GLU A 13 4.23 -3.91 -10.94
N ARG A 14 5.03 -3.64 -11.96
CA ARG A 14 6.44 -4.04 -11.95
C ARG A 14 7.23 -3.43 -10.79
N LEU A 15 6.90 -2.21 -10.38
CA LEU A 15 7.56 -1.51 -9.27
C LEU A 15 6.97 -1.92 -7.92
N ASP A 16 5.70 -2.27 -7.89
CA ASP A 16 4.97 -2.61 -6.66
C ASP A 16 5.16 -4.06 -6.24
N ARG A 17 5.40 -4.98 -7.20
CA ARG A 17 5.57 -6.41 -6.89
C ARG A 17 6.66 -6.70 -5.86
N PRO A 18 7.88 -6.11 -5.95
CA PRO A 18 8.90 -6.31 -4.92
C PRO A 18 8.48 -5.84 -3.52
N ILE A 19 7.66 -4.78 -3.44
CA ILE A 19 7.14 -4.27 -2.16
C ILE A 19 6.17 -5.30 -1.58
N ILE A 20 5.26 -5.84 -2.38
CA ILE A 20 4.32 -6.89 -1.96
C ILE A 20 5.07 -8.14 -1.48
N ASP A 21 6.08 -8.58 -2.25
CA ASP A 21 6.90 -9.74 -1.90
C ASP A 21 7.64 -9.53 -0.57
N GLN A 22 8.14 -8.31 -0.32
CA GLN A 22 8.75 -7.94 0.96
C GLN A 22 7.71 -7.96 2.10
N LEU A 23 6.52 -7.38 1.89
CA LEU A 23 5.45 -7.34 2.88
C LEU A 23 4.98 -8.74 3.27
N LEU A 24 4.89 -9.67 2.31
CA LEU A 24 4.54 -11.08 2.57
C LEU A 24 5.50 -11.76 3.54
N GLN A 25 6.74 -11.31 3.66
CA GLN A 25 7.77 -11.88 4.53
C GLN A 25 8.01 -11.04 5.79
N SER A 26 7.34 -9.91 5.93
CA SER A 26 7.59 -8.94 6.99
C SER A 26 6.52 -8.97 8.08
N GLU A 27 6.88 -8.47 9.26
CA GLU A 27 5.96 -8.20 10.36
C GLU A 27 5.28 -6.82 10.20
N PRO A 28 4.11 -6.59 10.82
CA PRO A 28 3.43 -5.31 10.75
C PRO A 28 4.17 -4.24 11.58
N ASN A 29 4.74 -3.26 10.90
CA ASN A 29 5.26 -2.02 11.47
C ASN A 29 4.64 -0.82 10.76
N ASP A 30 4.88 0.39 11.26
CA ASP A 30 4.22 1.60 10.75
C ASP A 30 4.42 1.81 9.24
N LEU A 31 5.64 1.59 8.74
CA LEU A 31 5.94 1.68 7.31
C LEU A 31 5.19 0.61 6.53
N ASN A 32 5.27 -0.65 6.96
CA ASN A 32 4.63 -1.77 6.28
C ASN A 32 3.11 -1.66 6.24
N LEU A 33 2.50 -1.15 7.32
CA LEU A 33 1.06 -0.86 7.38
C LEU A 33 0.68 0.22 6.37
N ALA A 34 1.46 1.31 6.29
CA ALA A 34 1.21 2.38 5.34
C ALA A 34 1.40 1.93 3.88
N GLU A 35 2.42 1.12 3.61
CA GLU A 35 2.68 0.52 2.30
C GLU A 35 1.54 -0.41 1.86
N CYS A 36 1.10 -1.31 2.75
CA CYS A 36 -0.02 -2.22 2.50
C CYS A 36 -1.32 -1.46 2.21
N ALA A 37 -1.61 -0.41 3.00
CA ALA A 37 -2.76 0.46 2.82
C ALA A 37 -2.70 1.21 1.47
N ARG A 38 -1.55 1.80 1.13
CA ARG A 38 -1.36 2.49 -0.15
C ARG A 38 -1.60 1.57 -1.34
N LEU A 39 -1.03 0.36 -1.30
CA LEU A 39 -1.18 -0.64 -2.36
C LEU A 39 -2.62 -1.12 -2.48
N ARG A 40 -3.33 -1.34 -1.36
CA ARG A 40 -4.77 -1.65 -1.39
C ARG A 40 -5.58 -0.59 -2.10
N ILE A 41 -5.36 0.69 -1.81
CA ILE A 41 -6.06 1.81 -2.47
C ILE A 41 -5.74 1.79 -3.97
N ARG A 42 -4.45 1.69 -4.33
CA ARG A 42 -3.99 1.74 -5.74
C ARG A 42 -4.63 0.65 -6.60
N TYR A 43 -4.73 -0.56 -6.06
CA TYR A 43 -5.25 -1.72 -6.79
C TYR A 43 -6.75 -1.95 -6.58
N GLN A 44 -7.42 -1.10 -5.81
CA GLN A 44 -8.85 -1.22 -5.54
C GLN A 44 -9.64 -1.10 -6.86
N ASN A 45 -10.49 -2.09 -7.13
CA ASN A 45 -11.32 -2.14 -8.34
C ASN A 45 -10.55 -2.10 -9.68
N PHE A 46 -9.22 -2.32 -9.67
CA PHE A 46 -8.44 -2.34 -10.89
C PHE A 46 -8.63 -3.67 -11.64
N PRO A 47 -8.99 -3.65 -12.93
CA PRO A 47 -9.20 -4.88 -13.69
C PRO A 47 -7.88 -5.55 -14.05
N GLY A 48 -7.70 -6.82 -13.65
CA GLY A 48 -6.47 -7.59 -13.88
C GLY A 48 -5.53 -7.67 -12.67
N ALA A 49 -5.79 -6.95 -11.58
CA ALA A 49 -4.96 -6.98 -10.36
C ALA A 49 -5.34 -8.07 -9.34
N ARG A 50 -6.01 -9.16 -9.76
CA ARG A 50 -6.53 -10.18 -8.85
C ARG A 50 -5.45 -10.85 -8.01
N GLU A 51 -4.28 -11.11 -8.60
CA GLU A 51 -3.16 -11.72 -7.88
C GLU A 51 -2.65 -10.79 -6.77
N ILE A 52 -2.43 -9.51 -7.10
CA ILE A 52 -1.99 -8.50 -6.14
C ILE A 52 -3.00 -8.33 -5.01
N GLN A 53 -4.30 -8.26 -5.33
CA GLN A 53 -5.36 -8.15 -4.32
C GLN A 53 -5.34 -9.36 -3.37
N ARG A 54 -5.20 -10.58 -3.90
CA ARG A 54 -5.08 -11.79 -3.09
C ARG A 54 -3.83 -11.78 -2.21
N ASP A 55 -2.69 -11.33 -2.73
CA ASP A 55 -1.45 -11.25 -1.95
C ASP A 55 -1.59 -10.21 -0.81
N LEU A 56 -2.26 -9.08 -1.06
CA LEU A 56 -2.60 -8.08 -0.04
C LEU A 56 -3.57 -8.62 1.02
N ASP A 57 -4.52 -9.48 0.65
CA ASP A 57 -5.41 -10.19 1.58
C ASP A 57 -4.64 -11.15 2.47
N LEU A 58 -3.72 -11.94 1.88
CA LEU A 58 -2.85 -12.84 2.61
C LEU A 58 -1.96 -12.10 3.61
N ILE A 59 -1.43 -10.92 3.24
CA ILE A 59 -0.66 -10.07 4.16
C ILE A 59 -1.48 -9.71 5.40
N LEU A 60 -2.75 -9.30 5.25
CA LEU A 60 -3.60 -8.98 6.41
C LEU A 60 -3.95 -10.19 7.25
N GLU A 61 -4.24 -11.33 6.62
CA GLU A 61 -4.49 -12.57 7.34
C GLU A 61 -3.30 -12.95 8.23
N LYS A 62 -2.08 -12.89 7.67
CA LYS A 62 -0.84 -13.15 8.41
C LYS A 62 -0.64 -12.18 9.58
N TRP A 63 -0.98 -10.91 9.38
CA TRP A 63 -0.89 -9.88 10.42
C TRP A 63 -2.08 -9.88 11.38
N GLN A 64 -3.06 -10.77 11.19
CA GLN A 64 -4.31 -10.86 11.96
C GLN A 64 -5.08 -9.53 11.99
N LEU A 65 -5.12 -8.85 10.84
CA LEU A 65 -5.83 -7.60 10.66
C LEU A 65 -6.98 -7.78 9.67
N ASP A 66 -8.03 -6.99 9.85
CA ASP A 66 -8.99 -6.71 8.79
C ASP A 66 -8.70 -5.36 8.13
N GLU A 67 -9.39 -5.12 7.03
CA GLU A 67 -9.24 -3.90 6.26
C GLU A 67 -9.60 -2.64 7.09
N ALA A 68 -10.65 -2.71 7.92
CA ALA A 68 -11.06 -1.61 8.77
C ALA A 68 -9.97 -1.22 9.79
N SER A 69 -9.33 -2.22 10.40
CA SER A 69 -8.23 -2.05 11.35
C SER A 69 -6.99 -1.49 10.67
N LEU A 70 -6.68 -1.93 9.44
CA LEU A 70 -5.61 -1.35 8.63
C LEU A 70 -5.84 0.14 8.40
N TRP A 71 -7.05 0.54 7.99
CA TRP A 71 -7.38 1.95 7.76
C TRP A 71 -7.34 2.79 9.05
N ALA A 72 -7.85 2.25 10.16
CA ALA A 72 -7.82 2.94 11.45
C ALA A 72 -6.37 3.21 11.90
N LYS A 73 -5.51 2.19 11.84
CA LYS A 73 -4.09 2.31 12.20
C LYS A 73 -3.36 3.29 11.28
N THR A 74 -3.52 3.17 9.96
CA THR A 74 -2.82 4.06 9.02
C THR A 74 -3.27 5.51 9.10
N ARG A 75 -4.55 5.79 9.36
CA ARG A 75 -5.03 7.16 9.64
C ARG A 75 -4.36 7.75 10.88
N GLN A 76 -4.21 6.96 11.95
CA GLN A 76 -3.48 7.38 13.15
C GLN A 76 -2.01 7.65 12.82
N LEU A 77 -1.33 6.81 12.04
CA LEU A 77 0.06 7.04 11.67
C LEU A 77 0.27 8.34 10.88
N HIS A 78 -0.62 8.61 9.92
CA HIS A 78 -0.56 9.84 9.12
C HIS A 78 -0.89 11.09 9.94
N SER A 79 -1.78 11.01 10.94
CA SER A 79 -2.08 12.16 11.81
C SER A 79 -0.89 12.58 12.68
N HIS A 80 0.06 11.67 12.96
CA HIS A 80 1.26 11.95 13.75
C HIS A 80 2.48 12.28 12.88
N GLY A 81 2.39 12.21 11.54
CA GLY A 81 3.48 12.52 10.61
C GLY A 81 4.65 11.52 10.61
N GLN A 82 4.48 10.33 11.18
CA GLN A 82 5.60 9.41 11.49
C GLN A 82 5.94 8.39 10.39
N VAL A 83 5.13 8.28 9.33
CA VAL A 83 5.24 7.18 8.35
C VAL A 83 6.49 7.28 7.47
N TYR A 84 6.77 8.47 6.94
CA TYR A 84 7.94 8.72 6.10
C TYR A 84 8.81 9.73 6.84
N GLN A 85 9.64 9.25 7.77
CA GLN A 85 10.70 10.09 8.32
C GLN A 85 11.71 10.39 7.21
N ILE A 86 11.43 11.42 6.43
CA ILE A 86 12.48 12.15 5.72
C ILE A 86 13.40 12.62 6.83
N ARG A 87 14.62 12.08 6.90
CA ARG A 87 15.68 12.69 7.72
C ARG A 87 15.73 14.14 7.25
N GLN A 88 15.24 15.06 8.09
CA GLN A 88 15.30 16.48 7.81
C GLN A 88 16.79 16.87 7.83
N SER A 89 17.47 16.74 6.70
CA SER A 89 18.47 17.75 6.36
C SER A 89 17.65 18.99 6.04
N GLU A 90 17.81 20.02 6.85
CA GLU A 90 17.30 21.37 6.64
C GLU A 90 17.72 21.88 5.25
N GLU A 91 16.94 21.59 4.22
CA GLU A 91 16.99 22.35 2.98
C GLU A 91 15.82 23.31 3.01
N GLN A 92 16.16 24.52 3.44
CA GLN A 92 15.45 25.76 3.19
C GLN A 92 14.89 25.71 1.76
N GLN A 93 13.58 25.52 1.61
CA GLN A 93 12.93 25.74 0.32
C GLN A 93 12.75 27.26 0.17
N ASP A 94 13.84 27.91 -0.24
CA ASP A 94 13.83 29.28 -0.74
C ASP A 94 13.14 29.26 -2.11
N TRP A 95 11.82 29.47 -2.08
CA TRP A 95 11.08 29.87 -3.27
C TRP A 95 10.99 31.40 -3.28
N SER A 96 12.04 32.04 -3.81
CA SER A 96 12.06 33.45 -4.23
C SER A 96 12.36 33.54 -5.72
#